data_AF-W6KXU6-F1
#
_entry.id   AF-W6KXU6-F1
#
_cell.length_a   1.000
_cell.length_b   1.000
_cell.length_c   1.000
_cell.angle_alpha   90.00
_cell.angle_beta   90.00
_cell.angle_gamma   90.00
#
_symmetry.space_group_name_H-M   'P 1'
#
loop_
_entity.id
_entity.type
_entity.pdbx_description
1 polymer ?
#
loop_
_entity_poly.entity_id
_entity_poly.type
_entity_poly.pdbx_seq_one_letter_code
_entity_poly.pdbx_strand_id
1 'polypeptide(L)'
;MEPKRSGNATCLERAREREYWQHCQRILSQNARINNSTPSSFMFRRPIGEGPIRPHVSERNRQINLDNTKLVERMLNIMQTQGGIDNSPPWRDHNKAINSQRVREVNQRRIADENLKLLGRLERVRPVYNAEQFELEHAQNEEYAARISRYPYRRINRYGMVPYDKM
;
A
#
# COMPACT_ATOMS: atom_id res chain seq x y z
N MET A 1 35.48 -4.75 -46.56
CA MET A 1 36.45 -5.83 -46.28
C MET A 1 36.59 -5.93 -44.77
N GLU A 2 36.12 -7.02 -44.18
CA GLU A 2 36.33 -7.28 -42.75
C GLU A 2 37.84 -7.54 -42.51
N PRO A 3 38.48 -6.85 -41.56
CA PRO A 3 39.89 -7.09 -41.25
C PRO A 3 40.05 -8.52 -40.71
N LYS A 4 41.00 -9.28 -41.28
CA LYS A 4 41.31 -10.64 -40.83
C LYS A 4 41.78 -10.59 -39.37
N ARG A 5 40.96 -11.10 -38.46
CA ARG A 5 41.30 -11.20 -37.03
C ARG A 5 42.46 -12.19 -36.86
N SER A 6 43.49 -11.78 -36.11
CA SER A 6 44.60 -12.65 -35.72
C SER A 6 44.09 -13.91 -35.01
N GLY A 7 44.70 -15.07 -35.28
CA GLY A 7 44.30 -16.35 -34.69
C GLY A 7 44.26 -16.35 -33.16
N ASN A 8 45.14 -15.57 -32.53
CA ASN A 8 45.14 -15.37 -31.07
C ASN A 8 43.88 -14.63 -30.60
N ALA A 9 43.45 -13.59 -31.31
CA ALA A 9 42.24 -12.85 -31.01
C ALA A 9 40.97 -13.71 -31.13
N THR A 10 40.90 -14.61 -32.13
CA THR A 10 39.76 -15.52 -32.27
C THR A 10 39.68 -16.56 -31.15
N CYS A 11 40.82 -17.07 -30.67
CA CYS A 11 40.85 -18.00 -29.55
C CYS A 11 40.42 -17.33 -28.24
N LEU A 12 40.85 -16.09 -28.00
CA LEU A 12 40.44 -15.29 -26.86
C LEU A 12 38.94 -14.99 -26.87
N GLU A 13 38.36 -14.63 -28.03
CA GLU A 13 36.92 -14.43 -28.16
C GLU A 13 36.13 -15.70 -27.81
N ARG A 14 36.55 -16.87 -28.32
CA ARG A 14 35.91 -18.16 -28.02
C ARG A 14 36.01 -18.56 -26.54
N ALA A 15 37.13 -18.25 -25.89
CA ALA A 15 37.30 -18.51 -24.46
C ALA A 15 36.32 -17.66 -23.64
N ARG A 16 36.22 -16.36 -23.95
CA ARG A 16 35.32 -15.43 -23.26
C ARG A 16 33.85 -15.79 -23.48
N GLU A 17 33.46 -16.17 -24.69
CA GLU A 17 32.10 -16.63 -24.98
C GLU A 17 31.74 -17.88 -24.17
N ARG A 18 32.67 -18.83 -24.06
CA ARG A 18 32.47 -20.03 -23.22
C ARG A 18 32.30 -19.68 -21.75
N GLU A 19 33.15 -18.79 -21.22
CA GLU A 19 33.06 -18.31 -19.83
C GLU A 19 31.72 -17.63 -19.55
N TYR A 20 31.23 -16.83 -20.51
CA TYR A 20 29.91 -16.19 -20.43
C TYR A 20 28.79 -17.23 -20.32
N TRP A 21 28.75 -18.22 -21.22
CA TRP A 21 27.72 -19.26 -21.19
C TRP A 21 27.79 -20.10 -19.92
N GLN A 22 29.00 -20.47 -19.46
CA GLN A 22 29.18 -21.17 -18.19
C GLN A 22 28.67 -20.37 -17.00
N HIS A 23 28.88 -19.05 -16.99
CA HIS A 23 28.36 -18.16 -15.97
C HIS A 23 26.83 -18.10 -16.00
N CYS A 24 26.21 -17.96 -17.19
CA CYS A 24 24.75 -17.99 -17.34
C CYS A 24 24.17 -19.31 -16.82
N GLN A 25 24.77 -20.45 -17.17
CA GLN A 25 24.34 -21.76 -16.65
C GLN A 25 24.47 -21.85 -15.13
N ARG A 26 25.55 -21.30 -14.56
CA ARG A 26 25.74 -21.26 -13.10
C ARG A 26 24.63 -20.46 -12.42
N ILE A 27 24.28 -19.28 -12.94
CA ILE A 27 23.18 -18.46 -12.42
C ILE A 27 21.85 -19.22 -12.51
N LEU A 28 21.56 -19.84 -13.65
CA LEU A 28 20.32 -20.59 -13.84
C LEU A 28 20.21 -21.81 -12.90
N SER A 29 21.33 -22.49 -12.64
CA SER A 29 21.41 -23.62 -11.71
C SER A 29 21.40 -23.23 -10.24
N GLN A 30 21.52 -21.93 -9.93
CA GLN A 30 21.64 -21.47 -8.55
C GLN A 30 20.27 -21.52 -7.85
N ASN A 31 20.14 -22.41 -6.87
CA ASN A 31 18.93 -22.50 -6.06
C ASN A 31 18.72 -21.22 -5.22
N ALA A 32 17.47 -20.77 -5.13
CA ALA A 32 17.08 -19.69 -4.23
C ALA A 32 17.39 -20.08 -2.78
N ARG A 33 18.29 -19.33 -2.14
CA ARG A 33 18.69 -19.57 -0.73
C ARG A 33 17.71 -18.96 0.28
N ILE A 34 16.90 -18.02 -0.17
CA ILE A 34 15.91 -17.33 0.65
C ILE A 34 14.55 -17.87 0.24
N ASN A 35 13.85 -18.50 1.18
CA ASN A 35 12.46 -18.86 0.98
C ASN A 35 11.62 -17.56 1.04
N ASN A 36 11.14 -17.12 -0.13
CA ASN A 36 10.20 -16.00 -0.26
C ASN A 36 8.74 -16.46 -0.27
N SER A 37 8.48 -17.75 -0.06
CA SER A 37 7.12 -18.26 0.09
C SER A 37 6.50 -17.68 1.34
N THR A 38 5.22 -17.31 1.24
CA THR A 38 4.45 -16.85 2.39
C THR A 38 4.52 -17.92 3.49
N PRO A 39 5.01 -17.59 4.70
CA PRO A 39 5.09 -18.56 5.79
C PRO A 39 3.69 -19.08 6.14
N SER A 40 3.55 -20.37 6.42
CA SER A 40 2.24 -20.98 6.73
C SER A 40 1.58 -20.40 7.99
N SER A 41 2.35 -19.70 8.83
CA SER A 41 1.86 -18.95 9.99
C SER A 41 0.96 -17.77 9.63
N PHE A 42 0.92 -17.34 8.36
CA PHE A 42 -0.06 -16.37 7.86
C PHE A 42 -1.44 -16.99 7.56
N MET A 43 -1.66 -18.27 7.87
CA MET A 43 -3.00 -18.82 8.07
C MET A 43 -3.61 -18.28 9.37
N PHE A 44 -3.84 -16.98 9.45
CA PHE A 44 -4.60 -16.37 10.54
C PHE A 44 -6.09 -16.70 10.40
N ARG A 45 -6.47 -17.92 10.80
CA ARG A 45 -7.72 -18.13 11.53
C ARG A 45 -7.34 -18.40 12.98
N ARG A 46 -7.32 -17.34 13.79
CA ARG A 46 -7.61 -17.54 15.21
C ARG A 46 -9.13 -17.70 15.31
N PRO A 47 -9.68 -18.81 15.83
CA PRO A 47 -11.07 -18.81 16.22
C PRO A 47 -11.24 -17.71 17.27
N ILE A 48 -12.15 -16.77 16.96
CA ILE A 48 -12.60 -15.77 17.91
C ILE A 48 -13.31 -16.55 19.02
N GLY A 49 -12.71 -16.69 20.20
CA GLY A 49 -13.44 -17.18 21.37
C GLY A 49 -12.64 -17.87 22.47
N GLU A 50 -11.58 -18.61 22.15
CA GLU A 50 -11.00 -19.55 23.14
C GLU A 50 -9.51 -19.30 23.37
N GLY A 51 -9.23 -18.39 24.31
CA GLY A 51 -7.89 -18.19 24.85
C GLY A 51 -8.00 -17.66 26.28
N PRO A 52 -6.96 -17.83 27.11
CA PRO A 52 -6.98 -17.42 28.52
C PRO A 52 -7.39 -15.94 28.61
N ILE A 53 -8.27 -15.63 29.56
CA ILE A 53 -8.95 -14.34 29.77
C ILE A 53 -7.96 -13.20 29.54
N ARG A 54 -8.08 -12.55 28.37
CA ARG A 54 -7.28 -11.39 28.03
C ARG A 54 -7.69 -10.24 28.95
N PRO A 55 -6.79 -9.35 29.39
CA PRO A 55 -7.12 -8.20 30.22
C PRO A 55 -8.23 -7.32 29.62
N HIS A 56 -8.38 -7.32 28.28
CA HIS A 56 -9.47 -6.66 27.56
C HIS A 56 -10.88 -7.24 27.85
N VAL A 57 -10.99 -8.53 28.21
CA VAL A 57 -12.27 -9.13 28.63
C VAL A 57 -12.69 -8.58 30.00
N SER A 58 -11.73 -8.33 30.90
CA SER A 58 -12.00 -7.66 32.18
C SER A 58 -12.52 -6.23 31.98
N GLU A 59 -11.90 -5.46 31.08
CA GLU A 59 -12.34 -4.11 30.75
C GLU A 59 -13.73 -4.09 30.09
N ARG A 60 -13.98 -5.02 29.16
CA ARG A 60 -15.31 -5.19 28.55
C ARG A 60 -16.36 -5.60 29.58
N ASN A 61 -16.05 -6.53 30.49
CA ASN A 61 -16.97 -6.95 31.54
C ASN A 61 -17.22 -5.82 32.55
N ARG A 62 -16.20 -5.02 32.86
CA ARG A 62 -16.34 -3.81 33.68
C ARG A 62 -17.26 -2.79 33.00
N GLN A 63 -17.11 -2.58 31.69
CA GLN A 63 -17.97 -1.69 30.92
C GLN A 63 -19.41 -2.20 30.89
N ILE A 64 -19.62 -3.50 30.65
CA ILE A 64 -20.94 -4.14 30.70
C ILE A 64 -21.60 -3.96 32.07
N ASN A 65 -20.85 -4.14 33.17
CA ASN A 65 -21.38 -3.96 34.51
C ASN A 65 -21.76 -2.50 34.80
N LEU A 66 -20.95 -1.53 34.35
CA LEU A 66 -21.27 -0.10 34.46
C LEU A 66 -22.50 0.29 33.62
N ASP A 67 -22.67 -0.33 32.46
CA ASP A 67 -23.84 -0.07 31.62
C ASP A 67 -25.10 -0.72 32.21
N ASN A 68 -24.97 -1.89 32.83
CA ASN A 68 -26.06 -2.56 33.56
C ASN A 68 -26.51 -1.76 34.79
N THR A 69 -25.57 -1.19 35.58
CA THR A 69 -25.96 -0.34 36.74
C THR A 69 -26.69 0.91 36.28
N LYS A 70 -26.20 1.59 35.23
CA LYS A 70 -26.89 2.75 34.63
C LYS A 70 -28.27 2.40 34.10
N LEU A 71 -28.44 1.22 33.50
CA LEU A 71 -29.73 0.76 33.01
C LEU A 71 -30.71 0.60 34.18
N VAL A 72 -30.30 -0.07 35.25
CA VAL A 72 -31.12 -0.26 36.45
C VAL A 72 -31.48 1.08 37.09
N GLU A 73 -30.55 2.02 37.22
CA GLU A 73 -30.83 3.37 37.74
C GLU A 73 -31.88 4.11 36.90
N ARG A 74 -31.78 4.03 35.56
CA ARG A 74 -32.77 4.63 34.66
C ARG A 74 -34.13 3.96 34.77
N MET A 75 -34.17 2.63 34.87
CA MET A 75 -35.41 1.88 35.06
C MET A 75 -36.07 2.25 36.38
N LEU A 76 -35.29 2.32 37.48
CA LEU A 76 -35.77 2.75 38.79
C LEU A 76 -36.35 4.16 38.74
N ASN A 77 -35.66 5.10 38.09
CA ASN A 77 -36.14 6.47 37.91
C ASN A 77 -37.45 6.52 37.13
N ILE A 78 -37.57 5.78 36.01
CA ILE A 78 -38.81 5.68 35.23
C ILE A 78 -39.96 5.10 36.08
N MET A 79 -39.68 4.06 36.88
CA MET A 79 -40.65 3.43 37.77
C MET A 79 -41.10 4.37 38.90
N GLN A 80 -40.17 5.12 39.50
CA GLN A 80 -40.45 6.10 40.56
C GLN A 80 -41.22 7.32 40.06
N THR A 81 -40.92 7.77 38.84
CA THR A 81 -41.60 8.92 38.22
C THR A 81 -42.92 8.53 37.54
N GLN A 82 -43.28 7.23 37.51
CA GLN A 82 -44.51 6.69 36.89
C GLN A 82 -44.74 7.16 35.44
N GLY A 83 -43.68 7.50 34.70
CA GLY A 83 -43.80 8.10 33.37
C GLY A 83 -44.14 9.60 33.35
N GLY A 84 -44.08 10.27 34.50
CA GLY A 84 -44.07 11.72 34.63
C GLY A 84 -42.77 12.29 34.04
N ILE A 85 -42.80 12.53 32.74
CA ILE A 85 -41.78 13.33 32.05
C ILE A 85 -41.82 14.72 32.69
N ASP A 86 -40.73 15.15 33.33
CA ASP A 86 -40.49 16.58 33.54
C ASP A 86 -40.48 17.20 32.14
N ASN A 87 -41.64 17.72 31.75
CA ASN A 87 -41.90 18.23 30.42
C ASN A 87 -41.37 19.66 30.28
N SER A 88 -40.34 20.03 31.05
CA SER A 88 -39.45 21.13 30.72
C SER A 88 -38.47 20.65 29.65
N PRO A 89 -38.62 21.08 28.40
CA PRO A 89 -38.00 20.40 27.27
C PRO A 89 -36.51 20.78 27.09
N PRO A 90 -35.53 19.85 27.15
CA PRO A 90 -34.20 20.07 26.60
C PRO A 90 -34.17 20.10 25.05
N TRP A 91 -35.26 19.69 24.39
CA TRP A 91 -35.41 19.71 22.93
C TRP A 91 -35.99 21.00 22.36
N ARG A 92 -36.46 21.92 23.22
CA ARG A 92 -36.88 23.27 22.81
C ARG A 92 -35.70 24.25 22.77
N ASP A 93 -34.47 23.73 22.85
CA ASP A 93 -33.26 24.50 22.64
C ASP A 93 -33.02 24.65 21.13
N HIS A 94 -33.78 25.55 20.48
CA HIS A 94 -33.62 25.90 19.06
C HIS A 94 -32.15 26.20 18.69
N ASN A 95 -31.36 26.60 19.67
CA ASN A 95 -29.94 26.87 19.55
C ASN A 95 -29.11 25.62 19.19
N LYS A 96 -29.49 24.40 19.60
CA LYS A 96 -28.68 23.18 19.37
C LYS A 96 -28.69 22.70 17.91
N ALA A 97 -29.84 22.75 17.25
CA ALA A 97 -29.97 22.39 15.83
C ALA A 97 -29.41 23.49 14.90
N ILE A 98 -29.61 24.76 15.26
CA ILE A 98 -28.98 25.89 14.57
C ILE A 98 -27.45 25.84 14.72
N ASN A 99 -26.94 25.46 15.90
CA ASN A 99 -25.51 25.27 16.14
C ASN A 99 -24.94 24.11 15.32
N SER A 100 -25.64 22.97 15.20
CA SER A 100 -25.15 21.84 14.38
C SER A 100 -25.09 22.18 12.88
N GLN A 101 -26.09 22.89 12.35
CA GLN A 101 -26.08 23.33 10.95
C GLN A 101 -25.03 24.43 10.70
N ARG A 102 -24.94 25.42 11.59
CA ARG A 102 -23.90 26.46 11.51
C ARG A 102 -22.49 25.87 11.58
N VAL A 103 -22.25 24.90 12.47
CA VAL A 103 -20.97 24.19 12.57
C VAL A 103 -20.68 23.42 11.29
N ARG A 104 -21.70 22.77 10.69
CA ARG A 104 -21.55 22.08 9.41
C ARG A 104 -21.18 23.03 8.27
N GLU A 105 -21.83 24.18 8.18
CA GLU A 105 -21.53 25.20 7.18
C GLU A 105 -20.14 25.80 7.36
N VAL A 106 -19.73 26.07 8.60
CA VAL A 106 -18.37 26.56 8.92
C VAL A 106 -17.32 25.51 8.51
N ASN A 107 -17.55 24.23 8.81
CA ASN A 107 -16.64 23.16 8.42
C ASN A 107 -16.59 22.99 6.90
N GLN A 108 -17.73 23.08 6.20
CA GLN A 108 -17.78 23.03 4.74
C GLN A 108 -16.99 24.18 4.10
N ARG A 109 -17.15 25.41 4.60
CA ARG A 109 -16.35 26.56 4.14
C ARG A 109 -14.86 26.33 4.40
N ARG A 110 -14.49 25.83 5.59
CA ARG A 110 -13.10 25.51 5.91
C ARG A 110 -12.50 24.49 4.95
N ILE A 111 -13.23 23.41 4.66
CA ILE A 111 -12.80 22.38 3.71
C ILE A 111 -12.68 22.96 2.29
N ALA A 112 -13.63 23.80 1.87
CA ALA A 112 -13.58 24.46 0.57
C ALA A 112 -12.34 25.36 0.43
N ASP A 113 -12.04 26.15 1.47
CA ASP A 113 -10.85 27.01 1.50
C ASP A 113 -9.55 26.19 1.48
N GLU A 114 -9.49 25.08 2.23
CA GLU A 114 -8.36 24.15 2.21
C GLU A 114 -8.18 23.50 0.83
N ASN A 115 -9.27 23.06 0.20
CA ASN A 115 -9.26 22.49 -1.14
C ASN A 115 -8.79 23.51 -2.18
N LEU A 116 -9.23 24.76 -2.09
CA LEU A 116 -8.77 25.83 -2.99
C LEU A 116 -7.27 26.09 -2.83
N LYS A 117 -6.75 26.07 -1.60
CA LYS A 117 -5.31 26.19 -1.33
C LYS A 117 -4.54 25.00 -1.90
N LEU A 118 -5.05 23.79 -1.75
CA LEU A 118 -4.43 22.58 -2.32
C LEU A 118 -4.43 22.61 -3.84
N LEU A 119 -5.55 23.02 -4.46
CA LEU A 119 -5.65 23.18 -5.91
C LEU A 119 -4.62 24.20 -6.42
N GLY A 120 -4.53 25.38 -5.78
CA GLY A 120 -3.54 26.38 -6.14
C GLY A 120 -2.09 25.90 -5.95
N ARG A 121 -1.84 24.95 -5.03
CA ARG A 121 -0.53 24.29 -4.93
C ARG A 121 -0.31 23.31 -6.08
N LEU A 122 -1.30 22.49 -6.41
CA LEU A 122 -1.20 21.52 -7.51
C LEU A 122 -0.99 22.21 -8.86
N GLU A 123 -1.69 23.31 -9.14
CA GLU A 123 -1.56 24.07 -10.39
C GLU A 123 -0.20 24.77 -10.52
N ARG A 124 0.39 25.22 -9.41
CA ARG A 124 1.70 25.89 -9.41
C ARG A 124 2.86 24.90 -9.45
N VAL A 125 2.66 23.67 -8.97
CA VAL A 125 3.68 22.64 -8.98
C VAL A 125 3.83 22.13 -10.40
N ARG A 126 4.97 22.42 -11.02
CA ARG A 126 5.36 21.76 -12.26
C ARG A 126 5.87 20.36 -11.94
N PRO A 127 5.46 19.32 -12.67
CA PRO A 127 6.05 18.01 -12.51
C PRO A 127 7.56 18.11 -12.82
N VAL A 128 8.38 17.67 -11.87
CA VAL A 128 9.85 17.64 -12.02
C VAL A 128 10.26 16.59 -13.05
N TYR A 129 9.46 15.53 -13.18
CA TYR A 129 9.71 14.41 -14.05
C TYR A 129 8.59 14.27 -15.07
N ASN A 130 8.96 14.13 -16.34
CA ASN A 130 8.03 13.80 -17.41
C ASN A 130 8.07 12.29 -17.65
N ALA A 131 7.00 11.59 -17.28
CA ALA A 131 6.90 10.15 -17.43
C ALA A 131 7.03 9.72 -18.90
N GLU A 132 6.41 10.47 -19.82
CA GLU A 132 6.46 10.17 -21.27
C GLU A 132 7.88 10.28 -21.82
N GLN A 133 8.61 11.31 -21.39
CA GLN A 133 10.01 11.50 -21.76
C GLN A 133 10.86 10.35 -21.23
N PHE A 134 10.67 9.95 -19.98
CA PHE A 134 11.42 8.84 -19.38
C PHE A 134 11.13 7.50 -20.04
N GLU A 135 9.89 7.23 -20.44
CA GLU A 135 9.58 6.03 -21.21
C GLU A 135 10.28 6.02 -22.57
N LEU A 136 10.32 7.17 -23.25
CA LEU A 136 10.98 7.31 -24.55
C LEU A 136 12.51 7.19 -24.42
N GLU A 137 13.11 7.87 -23.45
CA GLU A 137 14.55 7.77 -23.15
C GLU A 137 14.94 6.36 -22.75
N HIS A 138 14.12 5.70 -21.93
CA HIS A 138 14.34 4.30 -21.57
C HIS A 138 14.31 3.39 -22.80
N ALA A 139 13.31 3.55 -23.68
CA ALA A 139 13.20 2.76 -24.90
C ALA A 139 14.41 2.95 -25.83
N GLN A 140 14.92 4.18 -25.96
CA GLN A 140 16.15 4.46 -26.71
C GLN A 140 17.38 3.84 -26.05
N ASN A 141 17.48 3.96 -24.72
CA ASN A 141 18.61 3.40 -23.97
C ASN A 141 18.65 1.87 -24.07
N GLU A 142 17.50 1.19 -24.12
CA GLU A 142 17.44 -0.26 -24.37
C GLU A 142 17.92 -0.64 -25.79
N GLU A 143 17.71 0.22 -26.79
CA GLU A 143 18.28 0.03 -28.13
C GLU A 143 19.79 0.23 -28.13
N TYR A 144 20.28 1.28 -27.47
CA TYR A 144 21.72 1.51 -27.32
C TYR A 144 22.40 0.39 -26.56
N ALA A 145 21.80 -0.07 -25.46
CA ALA A 145 22.28 -1.21 -24.69
C ALA A 145 22.38 -2.47 -25.56
N ALA A 146 21.37 -2.76 -26.39
CA ALA A 146 21.40 -3.87 -27.33
C ALA A 146 22.48 -3.74 -28.41
N ARG A 147 22.79 -2.52 -28.85
CA ARG A 147 23.85 -2.27 -29.85
C ARG A 147 25.26 -2.40 -29.26
N ILE A 148 25.48 -1.89 -28.05
CA ILE A 148 26.81 -1.90 -27.42
C ILE A 148 27.10 -3.22 -26.69
N SER A 149 26.08 -4.02 -26.41
CA SER A 149 26.24 -5.30 -25.73
C SER A 149 27.05 -6.27 -26.57
N ARG A 150 28.13 -6.79 -25.98
CA ARG A 150 28.96 -7.82 -26.59
C ARG A 150 28.29 -9.20 -26.63
N TYR A 151 27.44 -9.48 -25.65
CA TYR A 151 26.67 -10.71 -25.53
C TYR A 151 25.17 -10.41 -25.67
N PRO A 152 24.31 -11.42 -25.92
CA PRO A 152 22.88 -11.20 -26.13
C PRO A 152 22.25 -10.38 -25.02
N TYR A 153 21.82 -9.16 -25.35
CA TYR A 153 21.11 -8.29 -24.42
C TYR A 153 19.65 -8.70 -24.33
N ARG A 154 19.14 -8.78 -23.10
CA ARG A 154 17.74 -9.08 -22.83
C ARG A 154 17.11 -7.91 -22.10
N ARG A 155 16.09 -7.32 -22.71
CA ARG A 155 15.31 -6.25 -22.09
C ARG A 155 14.66 -6.76 -20.81
N ILE A 156 14.77 -5.98 -19.73
CA ILE A 156 14.15 -6.31 -18.45
C ILE A 156 12.73 -5.73 -18.48
N ASN A 157 11.71 -6.59 -18.46
CA ASN A 157 10.33 -6.11 -18.39
C ASN A 157 10.04 -5.47 -17.02
N ARG A 158 9.05 -4.57 -16.97
CA ARG A 158 8.61 -3.82 -15.78
C ARG A 158 8.33 -4.66 -14.52
N TYR A 159 8.18 -5.98 -14.65
CA TYR A 159 7.94 -6.92 -13.54
C TYR A 159 9.17 -7.73 -13.13
N GLY A 160 10.35 -7.46 -13.69
CA GLY A 160 11.56 -8.27 -13.48
C GLY A 160 11.44 -9.70 -13.99
N MET A 161 10.33 -10.06 -14.65
CA MET A 161 10.09 -11.38 -15.20
C MET A 161 10.46 -11.46 -16.67
N VAL A 162 11.24 -12.49 -16.94
CA VAL A 162 11.67 -12.93 -18.24
C VAL A 162 10.48 -13.61 -18.94
N PRO A 163 10.03 -13.17 -20.13
CA PRO A 163 8.99 -13.90 -20.86
C PRO A 163 9.52 -15.29 -21.26
N TYR A 164 8.76 -16.32 -20.86
CA TYR A 164 9.06 -17.74 -21.05
C TYR A 164 8.96 -18.22 -22.51
N ASP A 165 8.54 -17.37 -23.45
CA ASP A 165 8.17 -17.78 -24.82
C ASP A 165 9.34 -18.02 -25.78
N LYS A 166 10.60 -18.04 -25.31
CA LYS A 166 11.77 -18.42 -26.13
C LYS A 166 12.83 -19.13 -25.30
N MET A 167 12.48 -20.25 -24.67
CA MET A 167 13.44 -21.29 -24.29
C MET A 167 13.42 -22.40 -25.35
#